data_AF-A0A6P0UV60-F1
#
_entry.id   AF-A0A6P0UV60-F1
#
_cell.length_a   1.000
_cell.length_b   1.000
_cell.length_c   1.000
_cell.angle_alpha   90.00
_cell.angle_beta   90.00
_cell.angle_gamma   90.00
#
_symmetry.space_group_name_H-M   'P 1'
#
loop_
_entity.id
_entity.type
_entity.pdbx_description
1 polymer ?
#
loop_
_entity_poly.entity_id
_entity_poly.type
_entity_poly.pdbx_seq_one_letter_code
_entity_poly.pdbx_strand_id
1 'polypeptide(L)' 'MLYKKKEYPEKHILLRAIDLTSGDVICEGYNYDLIVEKAEKSKKDYILDFITDPEFNFVF' A
#
# COMPACT_ATOMS: atom_id res chain seq x y z
N MET A 1 -27.89 1.85 -17.51
CA MET A 1 -27.15 0.73 -16.91
C MET A 1 -26.51 1.23 -15.62
N LEU A 2 -27.05 0.85 -14.46
CA LEU A 2 -26.50 1.20 -13.16
C LEU A 2 -25.23 0.37 -12.95
N TYR A 3 -24.06 1.00 -13.04
CA TYR A 3 -22.80 0.35 -12.67
C TYR A 3 -22.83 0.11 -11.15
N LYS A 4 -23.13 -1.13 -10.75
CA LYS A 4 -22.86 -1.60 -9.39
C LYS A 4 -21.34 -1.60 -9.22
N LYS A 5 -20.84 -0.67 -8.41
CA LYS A 5 -19.48 -0.69 -7.88
C LYS A 5 -19.32 -2.03 -7.15
N LYS A 6 -18.53 -2.95 -7.70
CA LYS A 6 -18.15 -4.18 -7.01
C LYS A 6 -17.21 -3.75 -5.88
N GLU A 7 -17.67 -3.88 -4.64
CA GLU A 7 -16.81 -3.78 -3.48
C GLU A 7 -15.97 -5.06 -3.43
N TYR A 8 -14.73 -4.96 -3.90
CA TYR A 8 -13.74 -6.01 -3.72
C TYR A 8 -13.26 -5.97 -2.27
N PRO A 9 -13.10 -7.12 -1.58
CA PRO A 9 -12.52 -7.12 -0.24
C PRO A 9 -11.13 -6.48 -0.29
N GLU A 10 -10.88 -5.52 0.59
CA GLU A 10 -9.75 -4.57 0.57
C GLU A 10 -8.35 -5.22 0.82
N LYS A 11 -8.12 -6.48 0.48
CA LYS A 11 -6.92 -7.27 0.87
C LYS A 11 -6.04 -7.70 -0.29
N HIS A 12 -5.99 -6.94 -1.37
CA HIS A 12 -5.29 -7.36 -2.60
C HIS A 12 -3.93 -6.69 -2.81
N ILE A 13 -3.70 -5.56 -2.14
CA ILE A 13 -2.47 -4.78 -2.28
C ILE A 13 -1.97 -4.47 -0.88
N LEU A 14 -0.82 -5.03 -0.51
CA LEU A 14 -0.10 -4.64 0.69
C LEU A 14 0.78 -3.44 0.35
N LEU A 15 0.53 -2.32 1.01
CA LEU A 15 1.36 -1.13 0.90
C LEU A 15 2.43 -1.15 2.00
N ARG A 16 3.65 -0.78 1.64
CA ARG A 16 4.78 -0.65 2.55
C ARG A 16 5.39 0.75 2.42
N ALA A 17 5.56 1.45 3.53
CA ALA A 17 6.40 2.63 3.59
C ALA A 17 7.81 2.20 3.99
N ILE A 18 8.80 2.51 3.16
CA ILE A 18 10.20 2.08 3.31
C ILE A 18 11.08 3.31 3.46
N ASP A 19 11.92 3.34 4.50
CA ASP A 19 12.92 4.38 4.72
C ASP A 19 13.93 4.37 3.57
N LEU A 20 14.08 5.51 2.89
CA LEU A 20 14.95 5.65 1.72
C LEU A 20 16.43 5.54 2.09
N THR A 21 16.80 5.87 3.33
CA THR A 21 18.18 5.88 3.80
C THR A 21 18.63 4.49 4.26
N SER A 22 17.80 3.80 5.04
CA SER A 22 18.17 2.49 5.60
C SER A 22 17.62 1.30 4.82
N GLY A 23 16.58 1.50 4.01
CA GLY A 23 15.83 0.42 3.36
C GLY A 23 14.89 -0.34 4.31
N ASP A 24 14.73 0.10 5.56
CA ASP A 24 13.87 -0.56 6.53
C ASP A 24 12.39 -0.22 6.29
N VAL A 25 11.52 -1.22 6.52
CA VAL A 25 10.07 -1.00 6.50
C VAL A 25 9.66 -0.20 7.74
N ILE A 26 9.14 1.00 7.53
CA ILE A 26 8.63 1.88 8.58
C ILE A 26 7.27 1.35 9.05
N CYS A 27 6.38 1.05 8.11
CA CYS A 27 5.07 0.45 8.37
C CYS A 27 4.50 -0.19 7.11
N GLU A 28 3.54 -1.11 7.29
CA GLU A 28 2.84 -1.77 6.20
C GLU A 28 1.37 -2.02 6.52
N GLY A 29 0.54 -2.14 5.48
CA GLY A 29 -0.89 -2.38 5.61
C GLY A 29 -1.65 -2.17 4.30
N TYR A 30 -2.97 -2.31 4.36
CA TYR A 30 -3.83 -2.29 3.17
C TYR A 30 -4.52 -0.94 2.93
N ASN A 31 -4.44 -0.02 3.89
CA ASN A 31 -5.09 1.29 3.83
C ASN A 31 -4.04 2.38 3.55
N TYR A 32 -4.13 3.01 2.39
CA TYR A 32 -3.20 4.04 1.95
C TYR A 32 -3.08 5.21 2.94
N ASP A 33 -4.20 5.80 3.35
CA ASP A 33 -4.22 7.00 4.19
C ASP A 33 -3.52 6.76 5.53
N LEU A 34 -3.76 5.60 6.14
CA LEU A 34 -3.12 5.21 7.41
C LEU A 34 -1.62 4.97 7.28
N ILE A 35 -1.17 4.45 6.14
CA ILE A 35 0.27 4.20 5.90
C ILE A 35 1.01 5.50 5.65
N VAL A 36 0.45 6.41 4.86
CA VAL A 36 1.02 7.73 4.64
C VAL A 36 1.10 8.52 5.94
N GLU A 37 0.02 8.55 6.73
CA GLU A 37 0.02 9.27 8.01
C GLU A 37 1.10 8.74 8.97
N LYS A 38 1.29 7.41 9.04
CA LYS A 38 2.34 6.80 9.86
C LYS A 38 3.74 7.10 9.33
N ALA A 39 3.92 7.07 8.01
CA ALA A 39 5.20 7.37 7.36
C ALA A 39 5.59 8.84 7.59
N GLU A 40 4.68 9.80 7.41
CA GLU A 40 4.92 11.22 7.69
C GLU A 40 5.27 11.47 9.16
N LYS A 41 4.56 10.82 10.10
CA LYS A 41 4.86 10.90 11.54
C LYS A 41 6.25 10.38 11.90
N SER A 42 6.83 9.49 11.10
CA SER A 42 8.17 8.96 11.33
C SER A 42 9.28 9.99 11.06
N LYS A 43 8.98 11.08 10.33
CA LYS A 43 9.94 12.13 9.90
C LYS A 43 11.16 11.60 9.14
N LYS A 44 11.04 10.43 8.54
CA LYS A 44 12.04 9.83 7.66
C LYS A 44 11.65 10.09 6.22
N ASP A 45 12.64 10.19 5.34
CA ASP A 45 12.39 10.15 3.90
C ASP A 45 11.98 8.73 3.53
N TYR A 46 10.86 8.57 2.83
CA TYR A 46 10.30 7.26 2.52
C TYR A 46 9.82 7.13 1.07
N ILE A 47 9.77 5.89 0.59
CA ILE A 47 9.08 5.49 -0.63
C ILE A 47 7.89 4.58 -0.28
N LEU A 48 6.90 4.54 -1.16
CA LEU A 48 5.78 3.60 -1.07
C LEU A 48 5.99 2.46 -2.06
N ASP A 49 5.97 1.23 -1.54
CA ASP A 49 6.02 0.00 -2.31
C ASP A 49 4.66 -0.70 -2.24
N PHE A 50 4.23 -1.27 -3.36
CA PHE A 50 2.92 -1.92 -3.51
C PHE A 50 3.14 -3.38 -3.88
N ILE A 51 2.93 -4.29 -2.93
CA ILE A 51 2.93 -5.72 -3.22
C ILE A 51 1.52 -6.16 -3.58
N THR A 52 1.36 -6.64 -4.80
CA THR A 52 0.19 -7.41 -5.19
C THR A 52 0.44 -8.88 -4.87
N ASP A 53 -0.57 -9.56 -4.33
CA ASP A 53 -0.51 -11.01 -4.15
C ASP A 53 -0.26 -11.70 -5.51
N PRO A 54 0.80 -12.52 -5.66
CA PRO A 54 1.16 -13.17 -6.92
C PRO A 54 0.09 -14.14 -7.46
N GLU A 55 -0.91 -14.53 -6.65
CA GLU A 55 -2.06 -15.30 -7.15
C GLU A 55 -2.96 -14.50 -8.11
N PHE A 56 -2.87 -13.17 -8.11
CA PHE A 56 -3.66 -12.29 -8.96
C PHE A 56 -2.79 -11.65 -10.05
N ASN A 57 -2.75 -12.31 -11.21
CA ASN A 57 -2.16 -11.73 -12.42
C ASN A 57 -3.09 -10.62 -12.97
N PHE A 58 -2.61 -9.37 -12.95
CA PHE A 58 -3.27 -8.28 -13.67
C PHE A 58 -2.70 -8.18 -15.09
N VAL A 59 -3.58 -8.20 -16.08
CA VAL A 59 -3.24 -7.86 -17.48
C VAL A 59 -3.71 -6.42 -17.69
N PHE A 60 -2.77 -5.53 -18.00
CA PHE A 60 -3.04 -4.12 -18.32
C PHE A 60 -3.40 -3.95 -19.79
#